data_AF-A0A1Z8V770-F1
#
_entry.id   AF-A0A1Z8V770-F1
#
_cell.length_a   1.000
_cell.length_b   1.000
_cell.length_c   1.000
_cell.angle_alpha   90.00
_cell.angle_beta   90.00
_cell.angle_gamma   90.00
#
_symmetry.space_group_name_H-M   'P 1'
#
loop_
_entity.id
_entity.type
_entity.pdbx_description
1 polymer ?
#
loop_
_entity_poly.entity_id
_entity_poly.type
_entity_poly.pdbx_seq_one_letter_code
_entity_poly.pdbx_strand_id
1 'polypeptide(L)'
;MHGVIAKQASDGSWTLDQASTDAKRVDLRKQRLSESSDLKDWWAEERDIVQNAAFFPEVGLMYNESLSFDKFRKEFTSFWDLPLEFNVLEG
;
A
#
# COMPACT_ATOMS: atom_id res chain seq x y z
N MET A 1 3.74 -10.01 -11.63
CA MET A 1 2.38 -10.45 -11.25
C MET A 1 2.29 -11.95 -10.91
N HIS A 2 2.54 -12.91 -11.81
CA HIS A 2 2.30 -14.35 -11.51
C HIS A 2 3.51 -15.21 -11.08
N GLY A 3 4.74 -14.71 -11.27
CA GLY A 3 5.96 -15.49 -10.96
C GLY A 3 6.15 -16.74 -11.83
N VAL A 4 5.43 -16.87 -12.95
CA VAL A 4 5.53 -18.01 -13.88
C VAL A 4 6.50 -17.68 -15.02
N ILE A 5 7.19 -18.71 -15.50
CA ILE A 5 7.94 -18.74 -16.75
C ILE A 5 7.31 -19.81 -17.65
N ALA A 6 6.90 -19.42 -18.85
CA ALA A 6 6.41 -20.33 -19.88
C ALA A 6 7.37 -20.30 -21.07
N LYS A 7 7.50 -21.44 -21.76
CA LYS A 7 8.27 -21.60 -22.98
C LYS A 7 7.33 -21.95 -24.12
N GLN A 8 7.50 -21.27 -25.25
CA GLN A 8 6.77 -21.58 -26.46
C GLN A 8 7.42 -22.78 -27.15
N ALA A 9 6.62 -23.80 -27.46
CA ALA A 9 7.03 -24.95 -28.24
C ALA A 9 7.01 -24.62 -29.74
N SER A 10 7.64 -25.49 -30.55
CA SER A 10 7.73 -25.32 -32.00
C SER A 10 6.38 -25.33 -32.72
N ASP A 11 5.34 -25.90 -32.10
CA ASP A 11 3.96 -25.91 -32.60
C ASP A 11 3.15 -24.65 -32.20
N GLY A 12 3.79 -23.69 -31.51
CA GLY A 12 3.17 -22.45 -31.05
C GLY A 12 2.46 -22.55 -29.69
N SER A 13 2.35 -23.75 -29.11
CA SER A 13 1.78 -23.95 -27.77
C SER A 13 2.71 -23.44 -26.66
N TRP A 14 2.16 -23.10 -25.50
CA TRP A 14 2.93 -22.66 -24.34
C TRP A 14 2.97 -23.76 -23.28
N THR A 15 4.17 -24.09 -22.82
CA THR A 15 4.40 -25.07 -21.76
C THR A 15 5.04 -24.40 -20.55
N LEU A 16 4.68 -24.89 -19.36
CA LEU A 16 5.26 -24.39 -18.12
C LEU A 16 6.72 -24.81 -18.01
N ASP A 17 7.62 -23.85 -17.78
CA ASP A 17 8.95 -24.15 -17.29
C ASP A 17 8.92 -24.19 -15.76
N GLN A 18 8.79 -25.40 -15.22
CA GLN A 18 8.64 -25.62 -13.78
C GLN A 18 9.88 -25.13 -13.00
N ALA A 19 11.08 -25.50 -13.45
CA ALA A 19 12.32 -25.15 -12.74
C ALA A 19 12.57 -23.63 -12.72
N SER A 20 12.41 -22.97 -13.87
CA SER A 20 12.58 -21.52 -13.95
C SER A 20 11.49 -20.76 -13.18
N THR A 21 10.27 -21.30 -13.15
CA THR A 21 9.16 -20.75 -12.35
C THR A 21 9.47 -20.83 -10.85
N ASP A 22 9.98 -21.96 -10.37
CA ASP A 22 10.30 -22.13 -8.94
C ASP A 22 11.44 -21.20 -8.51
N ALA A 23 12.49 -21.07 -9.32
CA ALA A 23 13.57 -20.11 -9.09
C ALA A 23 13.04 -18.66 -9.03
N LYS A 24 12.25 -18.25 -10.04
CA LYS A 24 11.64 -16.91 -10.08
C LYS A 24 10.77 -16.61 -8.86
N ARG A 25 10.04 -17.60 -8.36
CA ARG A 25 9.21 -17.42 -7.16
C ARG A 25 10.05 -17.28 -5.89
N VAL A 26 11.19 -17.96 -5.78
CA VAL A 26 12.13 -17.75 -4.67
C VAL A 26 12.67 -16.32 -4.71
N ASP A 27 13.10 -15.85 -5.88
CA ASP A 27 13.65 -14.51 -6.03
C ASP A 27 12.61 -13.43 -5.77
N LEU A 28 11.37 -13.60 -6.25
CA LEU A 28 10.28 -12.67 -5.95
C LEU A 28 9.96 -12.57 -4.46
N ARG A 29 10.08 -13.66 -3.70
CA ARG A 29 9.90 -13.60 -2.23
C ARG A 29 11.01 -12.80 -1.57
N LYS A 30 12.26 -13.01 -1.99
CA LYS A 30 13.41 -12.23 -1.49
C LYS A 30 13.30 -10.76 -1.86
N GLN A 31 12.91 -10.46 -3.10
CA GLN A 31 12.70 -9.09 -3.58
C GLN A 31 11.62 -8.37 -2.75
N ARG A 32 10.48 -9.02 -2.50
CA ARG A 32 9.41 -8.44 -1.66
C ARG A 32 9.88 -8.14 -0.25
N LEU A 33 10.70 -9.01 0.34
CA LEU A 33 11.28 -8.79 1.66
C LEU A 33 12.30 -7.64 1.66
N SER A 34 13.08 -7.49 0.58
CA SER A 34 14.05 -6.40 0.48
C SER A 34 13.42 -5.04 0.15
N GLU A 35 12.27 -5.03 -0.51
CA GLU A 35 11.54 -3.80 -0.87
C GLU A 35 10.52 -3.38 0.20
N SER A 36 10.16 -4.26 1.13
CA SER A 36 9.27 -3.95 2.24
C SER A 36 10.00 -3.21 3.36
N SER A 37 9.31 -2.28 4.00
CA SER A 37 9.71 -1.66 5.27
C SER A 37 8.97 -2.31 6.44
N ASP A 38 9.51 -2.13 7.65
CA ASP A 38 8.82 -2.48 8.88
C ASP A 38 7.57 -1.61 9.05
N LEU A 39 6.47 -2.23 9.50
CA LEU A 39 5.17 -1.54 9.63
C LEU A 39 5.26 -0.28 10.51
N LYS A 40 6.07 -0.34 11.57
CA LYS A 40 6.21 0.79 12.51
C LYS A 40 6.89 1.99 11.87
N ASP A 41 7.90 1.74 11.04
CA ASP A 41 8.66 2.79 10.38
C ASP A 41 7.80 3.44 9.30
N TRP A 42 7.15 2.62 8.46
CA TRP A 42 6.17 3.11 7.49
C TRP A 42 5.05 3.92 8.14
N TRP A 43 4.48 3.41 9.24
CA TRP A 43 3.39 4.12 9.93
C TRP A 43 3.86 5.46 10.50
N ALA A 44 5.09 5.55 11.02
CA ALA A 44 5.64 6.80 11.53
C ALA A 44 5.84 7.83 10.41
N GLU A 45 6.34 7.40 9.25
CA GLU A 45 6.52 8.24 8.05
C GLU A 45 5.17 8.74 7.52
N GLU A 46 4.19 7.85 7.33
CA GLU A 46 2.86 8.24 6.86
C GLU A 46 2.11 9.11 7.86
N ARG A 47 2.26 8.85 9.16
CA ARG A 47 1.66 9.69 10.19
C ARG A 47 2.15 11.13 10.10
N ASP A 48 3.42 11.36 9.73
CA ASP A 48 3.94 12.71 9.52
C ASP A 48 3.20 13.43 8.36
N ILE A 49 2.89 12.71 7.28
CA ILE A 49 2.08 13.25 6.18
C ILE A 49 0.67 13.58 6.67
N VAL A 50 0.05 12.66 7.41
CA VAL A 50 -1.32 12.83 7.92
C VAL A 50 -1.40 14.00 8.91
N GLN A 51 -0.53 14.06 9.91
CA GLN A 51 -0.57 15.10 10.95
C GLN A 51 -0.37 16.50 10.36
N ASN A 52 0.42 16.62 9.30
CA ASN A 52 0.68 17.86 8.58
C ASN A 52 -0.34 18.13 7.47
N ALA A 53 -1.36 17.27 7.30
CA ALA A 53 -2.35 17.35 6.22
C ALA A 53 -1.73 17.48 4.81
N ALA A 54 -0.55 16.88 4.60
CA ALA A 54 0.27 17.04 3.40
C ALA A 54 -0.21 16.14 2.24
N PHE A 55 -1.51 16.18 1.95
CA PHE A 55 -2.14 15.40 0.90
C PHE A 55 -2.20 16.16 -0.44
N PHE A 56 -2.35 15.41 -1.54
CA PHE A 56 -2.86 16.01 -2.77
C PHE A 56 -4.25 16.61 -2.53
N PRO A 57 -4.63 17.74 -3.17
CA PRO A 57 -5.87 18.45 -2.89
C PRO A 57 -7.12 17.57 -2.93
N GLU A 58 -7.22 16.67 -3.91
CA GLU A 58 -8.37 15.77 -4.10
C GLU A 58 -8.47 14.74 -2.97
N VAL A 59 -7.32 14.27 -2.47
CA VAL A 59 -7.24 13.35 -1.32
C VAL A 59 -7.60 14.10 -0.04
N GLY A 60 -7.17 15.35 0.08
CA GLY A 60 -7.52 16.21 1.22
C GLY A 60 -9.02 16.47 1.31
N LEU A 61 -9.66 16.81 0.18
CA LEU A 61 -11.11 16.99 0.09
C LEU A 61 -11.86 15.71 0.48
N MET A 62 -11.45 14.56 -0.06
CA MET A 62 -12.04 13.26 0.27
C MET A 62 -11.96 12.96 1.77
N TYR A 63 -10.80 13.15 2.41
CA TYR A 63 -10.67 12.92 3.85
C TYR A 63 -11.46 13.94 4.66
N ASN A 64 -11.50 15.20 4.25
CA ASN A 64 -12.30 16.22 4.91
C ASN A 64 -13.80 15.85 4.95
N GLU A 65 -14.35 15.44 3.80
CA GLU A 65 -15.73 14.92 3.73
C GLU A 65 -15.90 13.67 4.60
N SER A 66 -14.95 12.74 4.55
CA SER A 66 -15.01 11.49 5.32
C SER A 66 -14.95 11.72 6.83
N LEU A 67 -14.18 12.70 7.29
CA LEU A 67 -14.07 13.10 8.70
C LEU A 67 -15.35 13.75 9.24
N SER A 68 -16.30 14.15 8.39
CA SER A 68 -17.63 14.58 8.85
C SER A 68 -18.47 13.44 9.44
N PHE A 69 -18.11 12.17 9.17
CA PHE A 69 -18.80 11.01 9.71
C PHE A 69 -18.15 10.52 11.02
N ASP A 70 -18.91 10.55 12.12
CA ASP A 70 -18.42 10.22 13.47
C ASP A 70 -17.65 8.90 13.59
N LYS A 71 -18.14 7.84 12.93
CA LYS A 71 -17.50 6.53 12.99
C LYS A 71 -16.12 6.58 12.33
N PHE A 72 -16.04 7.13 11.12
CA PHE A 72 -14.79 7.25 10.38
C PHE A 72 -13.80 8.14 11.12
N ARG A 73 -14.25 9.29 11.65
CA ARG A 73 -13.43 10.19 12.46
C ARG A 73 -12.76 9.48 13.62
N LYS A 74 -13.53 8.71 14.40
CA LYS A 74 -13.00 7.97 15.56
C LYS A 74 -11.97 6.93 15.15
N GLU A 75 -12.24 6.16 14.11
CA GLU A 75 -11.32 5.13 13.62
C GLU A 75 -10.03 5.75 13.05
N PHE A 76 -10.15 6.81 12.25
CA PHE A 76 -9.03 7.52 11.63
C PHE A 76 -8.12 8.17 12.68
N THR A 77 -8.69 8.97 13.57
CA THR A 77 -7.93 9.69 14.60
C THR A 77 -7.31 8.73 15.62
N SER A 78 -8.00 7.63 15.96
CA SER A 78 -7.42 6.58 16.81
C SER A 78 -6.28 5.84 16.13
N PHE A 79 -6.38 5.52 14.83
CA PHE A 79 -5.34 4.80 14.12
C PHE A 79 -4.09 5.65 13.91
N TRP A 80 -4.26 6.94 13.61
CA TRP A 80 -3.16 7.89 13.40
C TRP A 80 -2.70 8.60 14.67
N ASP A 81 -3.25 8.26 15.84
CA ASP A 81 -2.95 8.91 17.12
C ASP A 81 -3.05 10.45 17.03
N LEU A 82 -4.22 10.93 16.62
CA LEU A 82 -4.54 12.35 16.42
C LEU A 82 -5.65 12.80 17.38
N PRO A 83 -5.74 14.10 17.69
CA PRO A 83 -6.90 14.65 18.39
C PRO A 83 -8.20 14.41 17.61
N LEU A 84 -9.32 14.21 18.31
CA LEU A 84 -10.62 13.99 17.68
C LEU A 84 -11.07 15.17 16.79
N GLU A 85 -10.61 16.38 17.11
CA GLU A 85 -10.89 17.63 16.38
C GLU A 85 -10.00 17.84 15.15
N PHE A 86 -9.15 16.86 14.79
CA PHE A 86 -8.33 16.94 13.59
C PHE A 86 -9.18 17.12 12.32
N ASN A 87 -8.75 18.03 11.44
CA ASN A 87 -9.34 18.26 10.12
C ASN A 87 -8.22 18.50 9.11
N VAL A 88 -8.47 18.12 7.85
CA VAL A 88 -7.47 18.17 6.78
C VAL A 88 -7.43 19.53 6.07
N LEU A 89 -8.56 20.22 6.03
CA LEU A 89 -8.65 21.59 5.55
C LEU A 89 -8.85 22.49 6.77
N GLU A 90 -8.19 23.65 6.80
CA GLU A 90 -8.61 24.71 7.72
C GLU A 90 -10.06 25.05 7.40
N GLY A 91 -10.93 25.01 8.42
CA GLY A 91 -12.35 25.34 8.31
C GLY A 91 -12.60 26.80 8.00
#